data_AF-A0A7J3ZJC4-F1
#
_entry.id   AF-A0A7J3ZJC4-F1
#
_cell.length_a   1.000
_cell.length_b   1.000
_cell.length_c   1.000
_cell.angle_alpha   90.00
_cell.angle_beta   90.00
_cell.angle_gamma   90.00
#
_symmetry.space_group_name_H-M   'P 1'
#
loop_
_entity.id
_entity.type
_entity.pdbx_description
1 polymer ?
#
loop_
_entity_poly.entity_id
_entity_poly.type
_entity_poly.pdbx_seq_one_letter_code
_entity_poly.pdbx_strand_id
1 'polypeptide(L)'
;MQLPVPPEPKEIKESIKRYRSVFNSVPDVEYDSLAVWYNNQLPSYLWRYWKAILEGYGYTWQKFVKVMRYATENIIEWALYDNLEWNELIKRISKLLERYAATKG
;
A
#
# COMPACT_ATOMS: atom_id res chain seq x y z
N MET A 1 15.23 -1.72 -6.34
CA MET A 1 14.37 -1.99 -7.51
C MET A 1 13.79 -0.67 -7.97
N GLN A 2 13.88 -0.35 -9.26
CA GLN A 2 13.25 0.85 -9.80
C GLN A 2 11.79 0.55 -10.15
N LEU A 3 10.88 0.93 -9.27
CA LEU A 3 9.45 0.95 -9.58
C LEU A 3 9.05 2.36 -10.00
N PRO A 4 8.23 2.52 -11.05
CA PRO A 4 7.67 3.82 -11.39
C PRO A 4 6.78 4.31 -10.25
N VAL A 5 6.75 5.63 -10.03
CA VAL A 5 5.81 6.25 -9.10
C VAL A 5 4.49 6.48 -9.82
N PRO A 6 3.43 5.69 -9.55
CA PRO A 6 2.13 5.93 -10.16
C PRO A 6 1.53 7.24 -9.63
N PRO A 7 0.55 7.85 -10.32
CA PRO A 7 -0.14 9.03 -9.80
C PRO A 7 -0.82 8.74 -8.46
N GLU A 8 -0.97 9.74 -7.60
CA GLU A 8 -1.63 9.53 -6.30
C GLU A 8 -3.12 9.17 -6.53
N PRO A 9 -3.60 8.02 -6.02
CA PRO A 9 -4.99 7.60 -6.20
C PRO A 9 -5.88 8.28 -5.16
N LYS A 10 -6.17 9.57 -5.36
CA LYS A 10 -7.01 10.37 -4.46
C LYS A 10 -8.38 9.72 -4.19
N GLU A 11 -8.98 9.09 -5.19
CA GLU A 11 -10.26 8.38 -5.03
C GLU A 11 -10.18 7.18 -4.08
N ILE A 12 -9.04 6.47 -4.06
CA ILE A 12 -8.81 5.35 -3.13
C ILE A 12 -8.60 5.90 -1.72
N LYS A 13 -7.83 6.97 -1.58
CA LYS A 13 -7.63 7.67 -0.31
C LYS A 13 -8.96 8.13 0.29
N GLU A 14 -9.82 8.74 -0.50
CA GLU A 14 -11.17 9.13 -0.08
C GLU A 14 -12.06 7.93 0.27
N SER A 15 -11.97 6.83 -0.47
CA SER A 15 -12.71 5.60 -0.16
C SER A 15 -12.29 5.00 1.18
N ILE A 16 -10.99 5.00 1.48
CA ILE A 16 -10.44 4.56 2.78
C ILE A 16 -10.98 5.43 3.91
N LYS A 17 -10.94 6.78 3.76
CA LYS A 17 -11.47 7.73 4.74
C LYS A 17 -12.98 7.51 4.99
N ARG A 18 -13.77 7.32 3.93
CA ARG A 18 -15.22 7.04 4.02
C ARG A 18 -15.51 5.73 4.74
N TYR A 19 -14.73 4.68 4.47
CA TYR A 19 -14.89 3.43 5.17
C TYR A 19 -14.52 3.57 6.66
N ARG A 20 -13.45 4.32 6.96
CA ARG A 20 -13.06 4.59 8.35
C ARG A 20 -14.09 5.39 9.14
N SER A 21 -14.83 6.29 8.49
CA SER A 21 -15.86 7.13 9.15
C SER A 21 -17.12 6.36 9.57
N VAL A 22 -17.29 5.10 9.13
CA VAL A 22 -18.40 4.24 9.59
C VAL A 22 -18.17 3.73 11.01
N PHE A 23 -16.91 3.69 11.46
CA PHE A 23 -16.54 3.34 12.83
C PHE A 23 -16.60 4.57 13.74
N ASN A 24 -16.32 4.39 15.04
CA ASN A 24 -16.25 5.51 15.97
C ASN A 24 -15.15 6.52 15.59
N SER A 25 -15.29 7.77 16.02
CA SER A 25 -14.36 8.86 15.67
C SER A 25 -13.04 8.82 16.44
N VAL A 26 -12.78 7.78 17.24
CA VAL A 26 -11.58 7.68 18.07
C VAL A 26 -10.50 6.95 17.27
N PRO A 27 -9.23 7.38 17.34
CA PRO A 27 -8.10 6.63 16.78
C PRO A 27 -8.10 5.19 17.30
N ASP A 28 -8.03 4.23 16.39
CA ASP A 28 -8.10 2.82 16.72
C ASP A 28 -7.31 2.01 15.68
N VAL A 29 -6.34 1.24 16.16
CA VAL A 29 -5.38 0.51 15.32
C VAL A 29 -6.08 -0.56 14.47
N GLU A 30 -7.12 -1.20 14.99
CA GLU A 30 -7.85 -2.24 14.27
C GLU A 30 -8.70 -1.62 13.17
N TYR A 31 -9.42 -0.53 13.46
CA TYR A 31 -10.25 0.15 12.46
C TYR A 31 -9.42 0.86 11.39
N ASP A 32 -8.28 1.47 11.75
CA ASP A 32 -7.37 2.09 10.81
C ASP A 32 -6.80 1.05 9.85
N SER A 33 -6.36 -0.10 10.39
CA SER A 33 -5.90 -1.25 9.60
C SER A 33 -7.01 -1.80 8.69
N LEU A 34 -8.22 -2.03 9.21
CA LEU A 34 -9.33 -2.51 8.40
C LEU A 34 -9.66 -1.56 7.25
N ALA A 35 -9.61 -0.25 7.48
CA ALA A 35 -9.91 0.74 6.46
C ALA A 35 -8.89 0.76 5.33
N VAL A 36 -7.59 0.77 5.63
CA VAL A 36 -6.57 0.81 4.56
C VAL A 36 -6.52 -0.47 3.71
N TRP A 37 -7.04 -1.57 4.25
CA TRP A 37 -7.12 -2.86 3.58
C TRP A 37 -8.48 -3.15 2.93
N TYR A 38 -9.43 -2.22 3.02
CA TYR A 38 -10.76 -2.36 2.45
C TYR A 38 -10.69 -2.72 0.96
N ASN A 39 -11.27 -3.87 0.59
CA ASN A 39 -11.26 -4.45 -0.75
C ASN A 39 -9.87 -4.53 -1.43
N ASN A 40 -8.78 -4.45 -0.66
CA ASN A 40 -7.42 -4.32 -1.17
C ASN A 40 -7.28 -3.28 -2.30
N GLN A 41 -7.99 -2.15 -2.21
CA GLN A 41 -8.03 -1.15 -3.29
C GLN A 41 -6.63 -0.60 -3.62
N LEU A 42 -5.87 -0.19 -2.60
CA LEU A 42 -4.51 0.33 -2.80
C LEU A 42 -3.53 -0.74 -3.33
N PRO A 43 -3.44 -1.94 -2.74
CA PRO A 43 -2.64 -3.02 -3.34
C PRO A 43 -3.00 -3.30 -4.80
N SER A 44 -4.29 -3.35 -5.13
CA SER A 44 -4.76 -3.64 -6.49
C SER A 44 -4.34 -2.54 -7.46
N TYR A 45 -4.45 -1.29 -7.04
CA TYR A 45 -3.99 -0.13 -7.80
C TYR A 45 -2.49 -0.22 -8.11
N LEU A 46 -1.65 -0.40 -7.08
CA LEU A 46 -0.19 -0.45 -7.24
C LEU A 46 0.24 -1.65 -8.10
N TRP A 47 -0.38 -2.81 -7.90
CA TRP A 47 -0.10 -4.00 -8.69
C TRP A 47 -0.36 -3.79 -10.18
N ARG A 48 -1.39 -3.04 -10.58
CA ARG A 48 -1.64 -2.75 -12.01
C ARG A 48 -0.46 -2.04 -12.68
N TYR A 49 0.26 -1.19 -11.96
CA TYR A 49 1.43 -0.49 -12.49
C TYR A 49 2.71 -1.31 -12.41
N TRP A 50 2.83 -2.16 -11.38
CA TRP A 50 4.09 -2.83 -11.07
C TRP A 50 4.15 -4.29 -11.46
N LYS A 51 3.01 -4.92 -11.81
CA LYS A 51 2.88 -6.36 -12.09
C LYS A 51 4.00 -6.88 -12.99
N ALA A 52 4.19 -6.28 -14.16
CA ALA A 52 5.18 -6.75 -15.14
C ALA A 52 6.62 -6.73 -14.58
N ILE A 53 6.95 -5.72 -13.77
CA ILE A 53 8.27 -5.60 -13.13
C ILE A 53 8.38 -6.63 -12.00
N LEU A 54 7.38 -6.66 -11.11
CA LEU A 54 7.34 -7.50 -9.92
C LEU A 54 7.37 -9.00 -10.25
N GLU A 55 6.67 -9.43 -11.29
CA GLU A 55 6.71 -10.81 -11.78
C GLU A 55 8.14 -11.21 -12.19
N GLY A 56 8.90 -10.29 -12.80
CA GLY A 56 10.32 -10.48 -13.11
C GLY A 56 11.23 -10.64 -11.88
N TYR A 57 10.76 -10.24 -10.70
CA TYR A 57 11.43 -10.41 -9.40
C TYR A 57 10.83 -11.54 -8.55
N GLY A 58 10.01 -12.41 -9.15
CA GLY A 58 9.42 -13.57 -8.47
C GLY A 58 8.30 -13.20 -7.51
N TYR A 59 7.59 -12.09 -7.75
CA TYR A 59 6.37 -11.77 -7.02
C TYR A 59 5.14 -12.37 -7.70
N THR A 60 4.32 -13.05 -6.91
CA THR A 60 2.91 -13.29 -7.20
C THR A 60 2.06 -12.22 -6.50
N TRP A 61 0.80 -12.08 -6.91
CA TRP A 61 -0.16 -11.21 -6.21
C TRP A 61 -0.22 -11.51 -4.70
N GLN A 62 -0.28 -12.79 -4.33
CA GLN A 62 -0.34 -13.21 -2.92
C GLN A 62 0.92 -12.78 -2.14
N LYS A 63 2.11 -12.98 -2.72
CA LYS A 63 3.37 -12.56 -2.11
C LYS A 63 3.42 -11.03 -1.97
N PHE A 64 2.98 -10.31 -2.99
CA PHE A 64 2.93 -8.85 -2.99
C PHE A 64 2.03 -8.32 -1.87
N VAL A 65 0.79 -8.81 -1.77
CA VAL A 65 -0.13 -8.41 -0.70
C VAL A 65 0.46 -8.75 0.67
N LYS A 66 1.07 -9.93 0.83
CA LYS A 66 1.74 -10.31 2.08
C LYS A 66 2.87 -9.34 2.46
N VAL A 67 3.69 -8.92 1.49
CA VAL A 67 4.76 -7.95 1.75
C VAL A 67 4.19 -6.56 2.06
N MET A 68 3.16 -6.12 1.33
CA MET A 68 2.48 -4.85 1.59
C MET A 68 1.92 -4.73 3.02
N ARG A 69 1.58 -5.86 3.69
CA ARG A 69 1.13 -5.86 5.09
C ARG A 69 2.17 -5.29 6.06
N TYR A 70 3.46 -5.41 5.76
CA TYR A 70 4.52 -4.78 6.56
C TYR A 70 4.57 -3.24 6.39
N ALA A 71 3.85 -2.68 5.42
CA ALA A 71 3.73 -1.24 5.21
C ALA A 71 2.43 -0.65 5.79
N THR A 72 1.64 -1.41 6.55
CA THR A 72 0.30 -0.98 7.03
C THR A 72 0.33 0.39 7.73
N GLU A 73 1.28 0.61 8.65
CA GLU A 73 1.46 1.89 9.34
C GLU A 73 1.71 3.04 8.35
N ASN A 74 2.62 2.86 7.39
CA ASN A 74 2.89 3.89 6.37
C ASN A 74 1.64 4.21 5.53
N ILE A 75 0.82 3.21 5.23
CA ILE A 75 -0.42 3.40 4.46
C ILE A 75 -1.44 4.18 5.30
N ILE A 76 -1.52 3.91 6.60
CA ILE A 76 -2.37 4.65 7.55
C ILE A 76 -1.94 6.12 7.61
N GLU A 77 -0.65 6.40 7.80
CA GLU A 77 -0.11 7.76 7.84
C GLU A 77 -0.40 8.55 6.55
N TRP A 78 -0.35 7.89 5.38
CA TRP A 78 -0.71 8.53 4.11
C TRP A 78 -2.21 8.70 3.94
N ALA A 79 -3.00 7.67 4.22
CA ALA A 79 -4.41 7.63 3.83
C ALA A 79 -5.32 8.35 4.83
N LEU A 80 -5.07 8.19 6.14
CA LEU A 80 -5.97 8.63 7.20
C LEU A 80 -5.49 9.90 7.89
N TYR A 81 -4.17 10.02 8.12
CA TYR A 81 -3.61 11.12 8.91
C TYR A 81 -2.92 12.22 8.10
N ASP A 82 -2.76 12.03 6.78
CA ASP A 82 -2.08 12.99 5.90
C ASP A 82 -0.65 13.36 6.37
N ASN A 83 0.00 12.49 7.14
CA ASN A 83 1.34 12.66 7.71
C ASN A 83 2.45 12.11 6.79
N LEU A 84 2.08 11.41 5.72
CA LEU A 84 3.02 10.83 4.78
C LEU A 84 2.64 11.18 3.34
N GLU A 85 3.56 11.84 2.65
CA GLU A 85 3.43 12.17 1.23
C GLU A 85 3.42 10.91 0.35
N TRP A 86 2.66 10.94 -0.75
CA TRP A 86 2.51 9.81 -1.66
C TRP A 86 3.85 9.27 -2.18
N ASN A 87 4.74 10.17 -2.64
CA ASN A 87 6.04 9.78 -3.17
C ASN A 87 6.91 9.06 -2.13
N GLU A 88 6.81 9.47 -0.86
CA GLU A 88 7.55 8.85 0.24
C GLU A 88 6.94 7.48 0.59
N LEU A 89 5.60 7.34 0.58
CA LEU A 89 4.94 6.03 0.72
C LEU A 89 5.43 5.06 -0.37
N ILE A 90 5.41 5.48 -1.63
CA ILE A 90 5.86 4.64 -2.76
C ILE A 90 7.33 4.26 -2.60
N LYS A 91 8.19 5.18 -2.16
CA LYS A 91 9.60 4.90 -1.91
C LYS A 91 9.79 3.87 -0.80
N ARG A 92 9.04 3.97 0.29
CA ARG A 92 9.08 3.00 1.41
C ARG A 92 8.60 1.62 0.97
N ILE A 93 7.47 1.55 0.25
CA ILE A 93 6.95 0.30 -0.32
C ILE A 93 7.94 -0.32 -1.31
N SER A 94 8.57 0.49 -2.17
CA SER A 94 9.54 0.00 -3.16
C SER A 94 10.77 -0.63 -2.50
N LYS A 95 11.31 0.01 -1.45
CA LYS A 95 12.40 -0.54 -0.64
C LYS A 95 11.99 -1.84 0.06
N LEU A 96 10.77 -1.90 0.55
CA LEU A 96 10.22 -3.09 1.21
C LEU A 96 10.10 -4.27 0.20
N LEU A 97 9.57 -4.01 -0.99
CA LEU A 97 9.46 -5.01 -2.05
C LEU A 97 10.85 -5.46 -2.55
N GLU A 98 11.82 -4.56 -2.61
CA GLU A 98 13.20 -4.94 -2.93
C GLU A 98 13.80 -5.90 -1.90
N ARG A 99 13.57 -5.66 -0.61
CA ARG A 99 14.06 -6.52 0.48
C ARG A 99 13.59 -7.98 0.37
N TYR A 100 12.36 -8.20 -0.11
CA TYR A 100 11.74 -9.52 -0.22
C TYR A 100 11.67 -10.05 -1.67
N ALA A 101 12.30 -9.35 -2.62
CA ALA A 101 12.49 -9.87 -3.96
C ALA A 101 13.30 -11.16 -3.89
N ALA A 102 13.02 -12.12 -4.78
CA ALA A 102 13.92 -13.25 -4.90
C ALA A 102 15.28 -12.71 -5.33
N THR A 103 16.31 -12.84 -4.48
CA THR A 103 17.69 -12.59 -4.89
C THR A 103 17.94 -13.48 -6.08
N LYS A 104 18.23 -12.90 -7.25
CA LYS A 104 18.91 -13.62 -8.32
C LYS A 104 20.26 -14.02 -7.75
N GLY A 105 20.36 -15.26 -7.25
CA GLY A 105 21.63 -15.95 -7.11
C GLY A 105 22.20 -16.23 -8.50
#